data_AF-A0A967VAD1-F1
#
_entry.id   AF-A0A967VAD1-F1
#
_cell.length_a   1.000
_cell.length_b   1.000
_cell.length_c   1.000
_cell.angle_alpha   90.00
_cell.angle_beta   90.00
_cell.angle_gamma   90.00
#
_symmetry.space_group_name_H-M   'P 1'
#
loop_
_entity.id
_entity.type
_entity.pdbx_description
1 polymer ?
#
loop_
_entity_poly.entity_id
_entity_poly.type
_entity_poly.pdbx_seq_one_letter_code
_entity_poly.pdbx_strand_id
1 'polypeptide(L)'
;MVSENNLQFLRDRGGLYLVGTPRGMLKKFRAYLLDSNWSEVQEGIEVKLINSSDGRETFVLCRSADRREKEKAIHERFAKRIEAGLGKLDRELKHARKKRDRAVLERRIGRLLGRNSRAAGGFKIELVEDKTCQAGLELCWSRVEA
;
A
#
# COMPACT_ATOMS: atom_id res chain seq x y z
N MET A 1 -10.03 -11.14 -21.06
CA MET A 1 -9.96 -10.95 -19.59
C MET A 1 -9.98 -12.34 -18.96
N VAL A 2 -9.20 -12.59 -17.92
CA VAL A 2 -9.22 -13.89 -17.22
C VAL A 2 -10.60 -14.05 -16.57
N SER A 3 -11.37 -15.05 -17.00
CA SER A 3 -12.67 -15.40 -16.43
C SER A 3 -12.75 -16.91 -16.24
N GLU A 4 -13.58 -17.37 -15.31
CA GLU A 4 -13.74 -18.80 -15.05
C GLU A 4 -14.21 -19.55 -16.30
N ASN A 5 -15.10 -18.95 -17.09
CA ASN A 5 -15.55 -19.51 -18.36
C ASN A 5 -14.39 -19.73 -19.35
N ASN A 6 -13.43 -18.80 -19.41
CA ASN A 6 -12.27 -18.94 -20.29
C ASN A 6 -11.27 -19.99 -19.76
N LEU A 7 -11.11 -20.08 -18.43
CA LEU A 7 -10.27 -21.12 -17.82
C LEU A 7 -10.88 -22.51 -18.04
N GLN A 8 -12.19 -22.65 -17.87
CA GLN A 8 -12.89 -23.90 -18.11
C GLN A 8 -12.76 -24.35 -19.56
N PHE A 9 -12.93 -23.43 -20.52
CA PHE A 9 -12.69 -23.71 -21.94
C PHE A 9 -11.28 -24.23 -22.23
N LEU A 10 -10.25 -23.68 -21.57
CA LEU A 10 -8.87 -24.14 -21.72
C LEU A 10 -8.67 -25.54 -21.10
N ARG A 11 -9.28 -25.79 -19.94
CA ARG A 11 -9.27 -27.11 -19.27
C ARG A 11 -9.94 -28.18 -20.14
N ASP A 12 -11.11 -27.88 -20.72
CA ASP A 12 -11.86 -28.81 -21.56
C ASP A 12 -11.09 -29.21 -22.83
N ARG A 13 -10.19 -28.36 -23.30
CA ARG A 13 -9.28 -28.64 -24.44
C ARG A 13 -7.98 -29.33 -24.05
N GLY A 14 -7.75 -29.59 -22.76
CA GLY A 14 -6.50 -30.16 -22.26
C GLY A 14 -5.28 -29.25 -22.47
N GLY A 15 -5.49 -27.94 -22.64
CA GLY A 15 -4.41 -26.99 -22.89
C GLY A 15 -3.70 -26.56 -21.61
N LEU A 16 -2.38 -26.39 -21.69
CA LEU A 16 -1.59 -25.75 -20.63
C LEU A 16 -1.75 -24.22 -20.70
N TYR A 17 -1.87 -23.56 -19.55
CA TYR A 17 -2.00 -22.10 -19.48
C TYR A 17 -1.23 -21.51 -18.31
N LEU A 18 -0.81 -20.26 -18.47
CA LEU A 18 -0.25 -19.42 -17.41
C LEU A 18 -1.08 -18.15 -17.29
N VAL A 19 -1.52 -17.85 -16.08
CA VAL A 19 -2.44 -16.75 -15.81
C VAL A 19 -1.92 -15.89 -14.68
N GLY A 20 -1.89 -14.58 -14.90
CA GLY A 20 -1.68 -13.61 -13.85
C GLY A 20 -2.90 -13.57 -12.92
N THR A 21 -2.75 -14.03 -11.69
CA THR A 21 -3.85 -14.01 -10.71
C THR A 21 -4.10 -12.58 -10.21
N PRO A 22 -5.37 -12.21 -9.92
CA PRO A 22 -5.66 -10.90 -9.35
C PRO A 22 -4.95 -10.69 -8.01
N ARG A 23 -4.42 -9.49 -7.76
CA ARG A 23 -3.69 -9.16 -6.51
C ARG A 23 -4.48 -9.47 -5.24
N GLY A 24 -5.81 -9.37 -5.28
CA GLY A 24 -6.67 -9.70 -4.14
C GLY A 24 -6.57 -11.17 -3.69
N MET A 25 -6.22 -12.08 -4.61
CA MET A 25 -6.07 -13.51 -4.33
C MET A 25 -4.86 -13.81 -3.44
N LEU A 26 -3.83 -12.94 -3.41
CA LEU A 26 -2.68 -13.06 -2.50
C LEU A 26 -3.08 -13.16 -1.03
N LYS A 27 -4.27 -12.62 -0.65
CA LYS A 27 -4.78 -12.74 0.72
C LYS A 27 -4.93 -14.21 1.16
N LYS A 28 -5.30 -15.11 0.24
CA LYS A 28 -5.45 -16.55 0.51
C LYS A 28 -4.12 -17.23 0.83
N PHE A 29 -3.02 -16.67 0.33
CA PHE A 29 -1.68 -17.26 0.44
C PHE A 29 -0.78 -16.54 1.45
N ARG A 30 -1.33 -15.66 2.31
CA ARG A 30 -0.56 -14.87 3.28
C ARG A 30 0.36 -15.70 4.17
N ALA A 31 -0.14 -16.84 4.67
CA ALA A 31 0.66 -17.73 5.50
C ALA A 31 1.90 -18.25 4.74
N TYR A 32 1.73 -18.66 3.49
CA TYR A 32 2.83 -19.17 2.67
C TYR A 32 3.85 -18.10 2.28
N LEU A 33 3.45 -16.83 2.24
CA LEU A 33 4.34 -15.70 1.98
C LEU A 33 5.32 -15.42 3.13
N LEU A 34 4.95 -15.81 4.36
CA LEU A 34 5.77 -15.63 5.57
C LEU A 34 6.69 -16.82 5.86
N ASP A 35 6.42 -17.97 5.26
CA ASP A 35 7.22 -19.18 5.40
C ASP A 35 8.55 -19.06 4.62
N SER A 36 9.55 -19.80 5.08
CA SER A 36 10.96 -19.77 4.63
C SER A 36 11.23 -20.63 3.40
N ASN A 37 10.31 -21.55 3.07
CA ASN A 37 10.47 -22.51 1.96
C ASN A 37 10.31 -21.84 0.59
N TRP A 38 11.38 -21.20 0.10
CA TRP A 38 11.48 -20.58 -1.22
C TRP A 38 12.63 -21.20 -2.00
N SER A 39 12.49 -21.23 -3.32
CA SER A 39 13.53 -21.69 -4.23
C SER A 39 13.96 -20.55 -5.15
N GLU A 40 15.25 -20.25 -5.16
CA GLU A 40 15.82 -19.30 -6.11
C GLU A 40 15.87 -19.92 -7.50
N VAL A 41 15.30 -19.21 -8.50
CA VAL A 41 15.26 -19.67 -9.90
C VAL A 41 16.15 -18.83 -10.80
N GLN A 42 16.46 -17.62 -10.36
CA GLN A 42 17.36 -16.68 -10.97
C GLN A 42 17.82 -15.73 -9.87
N GLU A 43 19.01 -15.15 -10.01
CA GLU A 43 19.56 -14.18 -9.05
C GLU A 43 18.51 -13.13 -8.64
N GLY A 44 18.19 -13.10 -7.34
CA GLY A 44 17.24 -12.14 -6.77
C GLY A 44 15.76 -12.42 -7.08
N ILE A 45 15.44 -13.56 -7.69
CA ILE A 45 14.08 -14.04 -7.96
C ILE A 45 13.87 -15.40 -7.31
N GLU A 46 12.94 -15.44 -6.36
CA GLU A 46 12.58 -16.65 -5.64
C GLU A 46 11.11 -17.01 -5.89
N VAL A 47 10.85 -18.30 -6.02
CA VAL A 47 9.52 -18.85 -6.26
C VAL A 47 9.11 -19.86 -5.21
N LYS A 48 7.80 -20.01 -5.05
CA LYS A 48 7.19 -21.04 -4.22
C LYS A 48 5.99 -21.63 -4.93
N LEU A 49 5.97 -22.94 -5.07
CA LEU A 49 4.89 -23.69 -5.70
C LEU A 49 3.88 -24.14 -4.64
N ILE A 50 2.61 -23.87 -4.90
CA ILE A 50 1.51 -24.27 -4.03
C ILE A 50 0.45 -24.93 -4.90
N ASN A 51 0.17 -26.20 -4.65
CA ASN A 51 -0.93 -26.86 -5.33
C ASN A 51 -2.26 -26.36 -4.78
N SER A 52 -3.21 -26.14 -5.68
CA SER A 52 -4.61 -25.88 -5.33
C SER A 52 -5.16 -27.04 -4.51
N SER A 53 -6.12 -26.75 -3.63
CA SER A 53 -6.77 -27.76 -2.79
C SER A 53 -7.49 -28.85 -3.60
N ASP A 54 -7.90 -28.52 -4.83
CA ASP A 54 -8.52 -29.46 -5.76
C ASP A 54 -7.53 -30.14 -6.72
N GLY A 55 -6.23 -29.86 -6.57
CA GLY A 55 -5.15 -30.45 -7.37
C GLY A 55 -5.14 -30.05 -8.85
N ARG A 56 -6.07 -29.19 -9.30
CA ARG A 56 -6.22 -28.83 -10.72
C ARG A 56 -5.22 -27.79 -11.19
N GLU A 57 -4.71 -26.98 -10.27
CA GLU A 57 -3.85 -25.84 -10.57
C GLU A 57 -2.67 -25.79 -9.61
N THR A 58 -1.55 -25.24 -10.07
CA THR A 58 -0.39 -24.92 -9.23
C THR A 58 -0.21 -23.41 -9.25
N PHE A 59 -0.27 -22.80 -8.07
CA PHE A 59 0.03 -21.40 -7.87
C PHE A 59 1.54 -21.22 -7.72
N VAL A 60 2.10 -20.34 -8.54
CA VAL A 60 3.49 -19.91 -8.43
C VAL A 60 3.52 -18.56 -7.72
N LEU A 61 3.93 -18.54 -6.47
CA LEU A 61 4.25 -17.29 -5.78
C LEU A 61 5.65 -16.86 -6.18
N CYS A 62 5.82 -15.58 -6.51
CA CYS A 62 7.12 -15.03 -6.88
C CYS A 62 7.44 -13.82 -5.98
N ARG A 63 8.69 -13.74 -5.51
CA ARG A 63 9.25 -12.54 -4.89
C ARG A 63 10.55 -12.15 -5.58
N SER A 64 10.74 -10.86 -5.75
CA SER A 64 11.93 -10.28 -6.39
C SER A 64 12.51 -9.20 -5.49
N ALA A 65 13.83 -9.26 -5.27
CA ALA A 65 14.56 -8.27 -4.49
C ALA A 65 14.43 -6.87 -5.12
N ASP A 66 14.73 -6.73 -6.41
CA ASP A 66 14.59 -5.48 -7.17
C ASP A 66 13.17 -4.92 -7.10
N ARG A 67 12.16 -5.78 -7.26
CA ARG A 67 10.76 -5.35 -7.20
C ARG A 67 10.41 -4.85 -5.80
N ARG A 68 10.92 -5.50 -4.75
CA ARG A 68 10.74 -5.08 -3.35
C ARG A 68 11.38 -3.72 -3.10
N GLU A 69 12.62 -3.52 -3.53
CA GLU A 69 13.31 -2.24 -3.39
C GLU A 69 12.61 -1.12 -4.15
N LYS A 70 12.18 -1.39 -5.39
CA LYS A 70 11.43 -0.43 -6.19
C LYS A 70 10.11 -0.03 -5.52
N GLU A 71 9.35 -1.00 -5.00
CA GLU A 71 8.11 -0.69 -4.28
C GLU A 71 8.39 0.06 -2.97
N LYS A 72 9.46 -0.27 -2.24
CA LYS A 72 9.91 0.48 -1.05
C LYS A 72 10.25 1.92 -1.40
N ALA A 73 11.06 2.15 -2.45
CA ALA A 73 11.42 3.49 -2.91
C ALA A 73 10.20 4.30 -3.37
N ILE A 74 9.25 3.65 -4.05
CA ILE A 74 7.97 4.28 -4.42
C ILE A 74 7.22 4.68 -3.17
N HIS A 75 7.04 3.78 -2.21
CA HIS A 75 6.32 4.05 -0.96
C HIS A 75 6.96 5.19 -0.19
N GLU A 76 8.28 5.17 -0.04
CA GLU A 76 9.06 6.21 0.64
C GLU A 76 8.91 7.58 -0.04
N ARG A 77 8.92 7.62 -1.38
CA ARG A 77 8.66 8.86 -2.12
C ARG A 77 7.27 9.43 -1.83
N PHE A 78 6.25 8.58 -1.69
CA PHE A 78 4.90 9.02 -1.31
C PHE A 78 4.83 9.47 0.15
N ALA A 79 5.51 8.77 1.06
CA ALA A 79 5.61 9.15 2.47
C ALA A 79 6.25 10.53 2.64
N LYS A 80 7.40 10.77 1.99
CA LYS A 80 8.07 12.09 2.00
C LYS A 80 7.18 13.23 1.50
N ARG A 81 6.30 12.97 0.53
CA ARG A 81 5.32 13.97 0.04
C ARG A 81 4.25 14.28 1.08
N ILE A 82 3.81 13.28 1.84
CA ILE A 82 2.88 13.47 2.95
C ILE A 82 3.57 14.29 4.06
N GLU A 83 4.76 13.88 4.49
CA GLU A 83 5.55 14.58 5.52
C GLU A 83 5.79 16.05 5.14
N ALA A 84 6.23 16.31 3.91
CA ALA A 84 6.42 17.68 3.42
C ALA A 84 5.12 18.49 3.40
N GLY A 85 4.00 17.86 3.02
CA GLY A 85 2.68 18.49 3.02
C GLY A 85 2.17 18.81 4.42
N LEU A 86 2.30 17.88 5.36
CA LEU A 86 1.94 18.06 6.77
C LEU A 86 2.84 19.11 7.43
N GLY A 87 4.15 19.06 7.21
CA GLY A 87 5.09 20.06 7.71
C GLY A 87 4.86 21.46 7.13
N LYS A 88 4.28 21.58 5.92
CA LYS A 88 3.83 22.86 5.39
C LYS A 88 2.55 23.35 6.09
N LEU A 89 1.58 22.45 6.33
CA LEU A 89 0.36 22.78 7.06
C LEU A 89 0.66 23.20 8.50
N ASP A 90 1.55 22.50 9.19
CA ASP A 90 1.98 22.83 10.55
C ASP A 90 2.61 24.24 10.61
N ARG A 91 3.52 24.55 9.69
CA ARG A 91 4.09 25.91 9.55
C ARG A 91 3.03 26.97 9.27
N GLU A 92 2.05 26.67 8.40
CA GLU A 92 0.94 27.57 8.11
C GLU A 92 0.05 27.84 9.34
N LEU A 93 -0.10 26.86 10.25
CA LEU A 93 -0.83 27.02 11.51
C LEU A 93 -0.04 27.86 12.51
N LYS A 94 1.25 27.58 12.69
CA LYS A 94 2.13 28.33 13.59
C LYS A 94 2.24 29.82 13.25
N HIS A 95 2.19 30.17 11.96
CA HIS A 95 2.23 31.57 11.50
C HIS A 95 0.86 32.17 11.16
N ALA A 96 -0.24 31.48 11.46
CA ALA A 96 -1.57 31.99 11.15
C ALA A 96 -1.90 33.23 12.00
N ARG A 97 -2.38 34.29 11.35
CA ARG A 97 -2.82 35.53 12.02
C ARG A 97 -4.29 35.52 12.46
N LYS A 98 -5.03 34.45 12.13
CA LYS A 98 -6.47 34.29 12.35
C LYS A 98 -6.79 32.82 12.62
N LYS A 99 -7.88 32.59 13.34
CA LYS A 99 -8.43 31.24 13.57
C LYS A 99 -8.65 30.52 12.24
N ARG A 100 -8.29 29.24 12.21
CA ARG A 100 -8.50 28.38 11.05
C ARG A 100 -9.70 27.49 11.28
N ASP A 101 -10.42 27.22 10.19
CA ASP A 101 -11.53 26.27 10.20
C ASP A 101 -10.98 24.84 10.15
N ARG A 102 -11.34 24.05 11.17
CA ARG A 102 -10.99 22.63 11.29
C ARG A 102 -11.45 21.82 10.07
N ALA A 103 -12.69 22.01 9.61
CA ALA A 103 -13.24 21.24 8.49
C ALA A 103 -12.47 21.50 7.19
N VAL A 104 -11.99 22.74 7.00
CA VAL A 104 -11.16 23.08 5.84
C VAL A 104 -9.79 22.41 5.91
N LEU A 105 -9.17 22.36 7.09
CA LEU A 105 -7.89 21.68 7.31
C LEU A 105 -8.01 20.17 7.12
N GLU A 106 -9.04 19.55 7.70
CA GLU A 106 -9.32 18.11 7.53
C GLU A 106 -9.52 17.76 6.05
N ARG A 107 -10.25 18.58 5.27
CA ARG A 107 -10.36 18.39 3.82
C ARG A 107 -9.03 18.54 3.08
N ARG A 108 -8.14 19.44 3.52
CA ARG A 108 -6.80 19.59 2.92
C ARG A 108 -5.93 18.38 3.22
N ILE A 109 -5.95 17.90 4.46
CA ILE A 109 -5.25 16.67 4.88
C ILE A 109 -5.81 15.47 4.10
N GLY A 110 -7.12 15.32 4.00
CA GLY A 110 -7.77 14.27 3.22
C GLY A 110 -7.35 14.28 1.74
N ARG A 111 -7.29 15.45 1.10
CA ARG A 111 -6.76 15.58 -0.28
C ARG A 111 -5.28 15.22 -0.39
N LEU A 112 -4.46 15.61 0.60
CA LEU A 112 -3.03 15.27 0.66
C LEU A 112 -2.85 13.75 0.74
N LEU A 113 -3.59 13.08 1.63
CA LEU A 113 -3.57 11.63 1.78
C LEU A 113 -4.11 10.93 0.54
N GLY A 114 -5.21 11.40 -0.04
CA GLY A 114 -5.80 10.83 -1.26
C GLY A 114 -4.84 10.84 -2.46
N ARG A 115 -4.06 11.92 -2.63
CA ARG A 115 -3.01 12.02 -3.67
C ARG A 115 -1.82 11.10 -3.43
N ASN A 116 -1.61 10.68 -2.18
CA ASN A 116 -0.50 9.85 -1.75
C ASN A 116 -0.99 8.53 -1.10
N SER A 117 -2.10 7.99 -1.62
CA SER A 117 -2.85 6.87 -1.01
C SER A 117 -2.01 5.62 -0.74
N ARG A 118 -0.93 5.40 -1.52
CA ARG A 118 0.00 4.28 -1.33
C ARG A 118 0.73 4.29 0.01
N ALA A 119 0.95 5.46 0.61
CA ALA A 119 1.62 5.63 1.90
C ALA A 119 0.70 6.20 2.99
N ALA A 120 -0.52 6.62 2.64
CA ALA A 120 -1.45 7.27 3.56
C ALA A 120 -1.78 6.45 4.82
N GLY A 121 -1.87 5.12 4.69
CA GLY A 121 -2.13 4.23 5.83
C GLY A 121 -1.01 4.16 6.86
N GLY A 122 0.19 4.67 6.55
CA GLY A 122 1.34 4.71 7.45
C GLY A 122 1.42 6.00 8.29
N PHE A 123 0.39 6.84 8.29
CA PHE A 123 0.38 8.11 9.03
C PHE A 123 -0.81 8.17 9.98
N LYS A 124 -0.54 8.48 11.26
CA LYS A 124 -1.55 8.88 12.23
C LYS A 124 -1.53 10.41 12.30
N ILE A 125 -2.66 11.06 12.03
CA ILE A 125 -2.77 12.52 11.96
C ILE A 125 -3.97 12.95 12.79
N GLU A 126 -3.75 13.88 13.72
CA GLU A 126 -4.74 14.42 14.63
C GLU A 126 -4.66 15.96 14.62
N LEU A 127 -5.84 16.60 14.64
CA LEU A 127 -5.97 18.05 14.83
C LEU A 127 -6.51 18.29 16.24
N VAL A 128 -5.71 18.95 17.06
CA VAL A 128 -6.03 19.25 18.46
C VAL A 128 -6.33 20.74 18.58
N GLU A 129 -7.26 21.10 19.47
CA GLU A 129 -7.50 22.50 19.78
C GLU A 129 -6.36 23.05 20.65
N ASP A 130 -5.75 24.13 20.19
CA ASP A 130 -4.70 24.83 20.93
C ASP A 130 -5.08 26.30 21.04
N LYS A 131 -5.35 26.73 22.28
CA LYS A 131 -5.73 28.11 22.61
C LYS A 131 -4.53 29.05 22.68
N THR A 132 -3.31 28.52 22.67
CA THR A 132 -2.07 29.30 22.71
C THR A 132 -1.68 29.82 21.33
N CYS A 133 -2.03 29.12 20.25
CA CYS A 133 -1.83 29.59 18.89
C CYS A 133 -3.00 30.42 18.35
N GLN A 134 -2.70 31.46 17.55
CA GLN A 134 -3.73 32.28 16.89
C GLN A 134 -4.58 31.48 15.88
N ALA A 135 -4.09 30.34 15.40
CA ALA A 135 -4.85 29.41 14.56
C ALA A 135 -5.99 28.72 15.32
N GLY A 136 -5.88 28.60 16.65
CA GLY A 136 -6.82 27.83 17.48
C GLY A 136 -6.67 26.31 17.36
N LEU A 137 -5.70 25.82 16.59
CA LEU A 137 -5.53 24.41 16.21
C LEU A 137 -4.04 24.07 16.06
N GLU A 138 -3.66 22.91 16.58
CA GLU A 138 -2.35 22.28 16.42
C GLU A 138 -2.48 20.99 15.60
N LEU A 139 -1.52 20.73 14.72
CA LEU A 139 -1.46 19.53 13.89
C LEU A 139 -0.43 18.56 14.45
N CYS A 140 -0.89 17.45 15.04
CA CYS A 140 -0.04 16.38 15.54
C CYS A 140 -0.05 15.22 14.53
N TRP A 141 1.13 14.73 14.15
CA TRP A 141 1.21 13.56 13.28
C TRP A 141 2.42 12.69 13.60
N SER A 142 2.29 11.39 13.37
CA SER A 142 3.36 10.41 13.48
C SER A 142 3.30 9.38 12.36
N ARG A 143 4.45 8.79 12.05
CA ARG A 143 4.54 7.65 11.14
C ARG A 143 4.27 6.39 11.95
N VAL A 144 3.34 5.57 11.47
CA VAL A 144 3.09 4.23 12.00
C VAL A 144 3.94 3.28 11.17
N GLU A 145 5.01 2.76 11.74
CA GLU A 145 5.76 1.67 11.10
C GLU A 145 4.93 0.39 11.18
N ALA A 146 4.92 -0.34 10.07
CA ALA A 146 4.15 -1.57 9.87
C ALA A 146 5.03 -2.80 9.98
#